data_AF-A0A7K4C8K9-F1
#
_entry.id   AF-A0A7K4C8K9-F1
#
_cell.length_a   1.000
_cell.length_b   1.000
_cell.length_c   1.000
_cell.angle_alpha   90.00
_cell.angle_beta   90.00
_cell.angle_gamma   90.00
#
_symmetry.space_group_name_H-M   'P 1'
#
loop_
_entity.id
_entity.type
_entity.pdbx_description
1 polymer ?
#
loop_
_entity_poly.entity_id
_entity_poly.type
_entity_poly.pdbx_seq_one_letter_code
_entity_poly.pdbx_strand_id
1 'polypeptide(L)'
;MFDKLISLTSYGAFSGGGFGDLLSKLEDAGFFSYVVPFLLLFAIVFGILTKTKIFQDNKAVNGIISFSVALMALQFDFVSQFFSQLFPRLGIGLAVILVILILLGLFTDPANEAINWVLFGIAVVIIGAVLLKTSNAVGWSS
;
A
#
# COMPACT_ATOMS: atom_id res chain seq x y z
N MET A 1 -21.05 34.35 20.46
CA MET A 1 -21.96 33.28 19.94
C MET A 1 -21.65 32.97 18.48
N PHE A 2 -21.35 33.99 17.66
CA PHE A 2 -20.88 33.84 16.29
C PHE A 2 -19.53 33.11 16.15
N ASP A 3 -18.57 33.30 17.08
CA ASP A 3 -17.28 32.60 17.01
C ASP A 3 -17.38 31.09 17.21
N LYS A 4 -18.33 30.63 18.05
CA LYS A 4 -18.61 29.19 18.20
C LYS A 4 -19.23 28.61 16.93
N LEU A 5 -20.11 29.34 16.27
CA LEU A 5 -20.72 28.94 14.99
C LEU A 5 -19.68 28.87 13.86
N ILE A 6 -18.73 29.80 13.81
CA ILE A 6 -17.63 29.80 12.84
C ILE A 6 -16.66 28.63 13.11
N SER A 7 -16.40 28.28 14.37
CA SER A 7 -15.59 27.09 14.70
C SER A 7 -16.29 25.77 14.37
N LEU A 8 -17.62 25.73 14.42
CA LEU A 8 -18.41 24.54 14.08
C LEU A 8 -18.55 24.36 12.55
N THR A 9 -18.62 25.45 11.78
CA THR A 9 -18.63 25.39 10.32
C THR A 9 -17.24 25.21 9.71
N SER A 10 -16.17 25.66 10.38
CA SER A 10 -14.80 25.36 9.95
C SER A 10 -14.44 23.88 10.14
N TYR A 11 -15.01 23.22 11.16
CA TYR A 11 -14.93 21.77 11.29
C TYR A 11 -15.74 21.05 10.21
N GLY A 12 -16.89 21.58 9.77
CA GLY A 12 -17.71 20.96 8.72
C GLY A 12 -17.17 21.14 7.28
N ALA A 13 -16.35 22.17 7.02
CA ALA A 13 -15.86 22.49 5.67
C ALA A 13 -14.54 21.79 5.30
N PHE A 14 -13.77 21.30 6.29
CA PHE A 14 -12.48 20.64 6.08
C PHE A 14 -12.35 19.25 6.75
N SER A 15 -13.32 18.85 7.58
CA SER A 15 -13.43 17.47 8.07
C SER A 15 -14.18 16.67 7.01
N GLY A 16 -13.49 15.80 6.28
CA GLY A 16 -14.12 14.87 5.34
C GLY A 16 -15.29 14.20 6.05
N GLY A 17 -16.52 14.33 5.52
CA GLY A 17 -17.78 14.09 6.25
C GLY A 17 -17.96 12.69 6.85
N GLY A 18 -19.15 12.08 6.77
CA GLY A 18 -19.40 10.77 7.42
C GLY A 18 -18.40 9.66 7.07
N PHE A 19 -17.74 9.75 5.90
CA PHE A 19 -16.66 8.85 5.49
C PHE A 19 -15.31 9.15 6.16
N GLY A 20 -14.95 10.42 6.34
CA GLY A 20 -13.72 10.78 7.04
C GLY A 20 -13.80 10.39 8.51
N ASP A 21 -14.95 10.62 9.15
CA ASP A 21 -15.20 10.16 10.52
C ASP A 21 -15.09 8.63 10.66
N LEU A 22 -15.55 7.87 9.66
CA LEU A 22 -15.40 6.42 9.65
C LEU A 22 -13.93 6.00 9.53
N LEU A 23 -13.18 6.63 8.62
CA LEU A 23 -11.75 6.35 8.45
C LEU A 23 -10.96 6.67 9.71
N SER A 24 -11.22 7.80 10.35
CA SER A 24 -10.58 8.16 11.62
C SER A 24 -10.86 7.11 12.70
N LYS A 25 -12.10 6.63 12.81
CA LYS A 25 -12.43 5.55 13.76
C LYS A 25 -11.71 4.23 13.46
N LEU A 26 -11.51 3.90 12.18
CA LEU A 26 -10.76 2.72 11.78
C LEU A 26 -9.26 2.88 12.08
N GLU A 27 -8.72 4.08 11.86
CA GLU A 27 -7.35 4.42 12.22
C GLU A 27 -7.12 4.31 13.73
N ASP A 28 -8.00 4.90 14.53
CA ASP A 28 -7.97 4.82 15.99
C ASP A 28 -8.08 3.37 16.50
N ALA A 29 -8.85 2.52 15.79
CA ALA A 29 -8.96 1.10 16.09
C ALA A 29 -7.74 0.27 15.64
N GLY A 30 -6.72 0.89 15.03
CA GLY A 30 -5.53 0.23 14.52
C GLY A 30 -5.75 -0.58 13.24
N PHE A 31 -6.85 -0.36 12.51
CA PHE A 31 -7.19 -1.13 11.31
C PHE A 31 -6.09 -1.03 10.25
N PHE A 32 -5.58 0.18 9.99
CA PHE A 32 -4.52 0.41 9.01
C PHE A 32 -3.13 -0.03 9.48
N SER A 33 -2.91 -0.11 10.80
CA SER A 33 -1.64 -0.53 11.38
C SER A 33 -1.53 -2.05 11.55
N TYR A 34 -2.64 -2.78 11.65
CA TYR A 34 -2.62 -4.22 11.90
C TYR A 34 -3.42 -5.02 10.87
N VAL A 35 -4.70 -4.70 10.69
CA VAL A 35 -5.60 -5.49 9.83
C VAL A 35 -5.18 -5.41 8.36
N VAL A 36 -4.87 -4.21 7.87
CA VAL A 36 -4.43 -4.04 6.47
C VAL A 36 -3.09 -4.73 6.20
N PRO A 37 -2.02 -4.52 7.01
CA PRO A 37 -0.75 -5.25 6.86
C PRO A 37 -0.92 -6.77 6.94
N PHE A 38 -1.76 -7.26 7.85
CA PHE A 38 -2.08 -8.68 7.97
C PHE A 38 -2.66 -9.26 6.67
N LEU A 39 -3.71 -8.63 6.14
CA LEU A 39 -4.38 -9.10 4.93
C LEU A 39 -3.43 -9.12 3.73
N LEU A 40 -2.55 -8.12 3.63
CA LEU A 40 -1.54 -8.04 2.58
C LEU A 40 -0.50 -9.16 2.69
N LEU A 41 0.07 -9.37 3.88
CA LEU A 41 1.00 -10.48 4.14
C LEU A 41 0.35 -11.83 3.87
N PHE A 42 -0.87 -12.03 4.37
CA PHE A 42 -1.65 -13.23 4.14
C PHE A 42 -1.83 -13.49 2.64
N ALA A 43 -2.29 -12.48 1.88
CA ALA A 43 -2.53 -12.60 0.45
C ALA A 43 -1.26 -12.89 -0.35
N ILE A 44 -0.15 -12.21 -0.02
CA ILE A 44 1.15 -12.42 -0.67
C ILE A 44 1.66 -13.83 -0.40
N VAL A 45 1.70 -14.26 0.86
CA VAL A 45 2.18 -15.60 1.23
C VAL A 45 1.29 -16.68 0.64
N PHE A 46 -0.04 -16.51 0.72
CA PHE A 46 -1.00 -17.45 0.12
C PHE A 46 -0.82 -17.55 -1.41
N GLY A 47 -0.65 -16.41 -2.08
CA GLY A 47 -0.41 -16.32 -3.50
C GLY A 47 0.88 -17.03 -3.90
N ILE A 48 1.97 -16.81 -3.16
CA ILE A 48 3.26 -17.47 -3.38
C ILE A 48 3.10 -18.99 -3.22
N LEU A 49 2.51 -19.47 -2.12
CA LEU A 49 2.34 -20.91 -1.88
C LEU A 49 1.48 -21.57 -2.96
N THR A 50 0.43 -20.89 -3.42
CA THR A 50 -0.47 -21.38 -4.48
C THR A 50 0.21 -21.38 -5.85
N LYS A 51 1.03 -20.37 -6.16
CA LYS A 51 1.74 -20.29 -7.45
C LYS A 51 2.94 -21.22 -7.53
N THR A 52 3.65 -21.42 -6.43
CA THR A 52 4.83 -22.30 -6.34
C THR A 52 4.46 -23.78 -6.20
N LYS A 53 3.20 -24.08 -5.82
CA LYS A 53 2.71 -25.45 -5.62
C LYS A 53 3.56 -26.29 -4.66
N ILE A 54 4.17 -25.65 -3.65
CA ILE A 54 4.98 -26.33 -2.63
C ILE A 54 4.15 -27.41 -1.90
N PHE A 55 2.88 -27.12 -1.63
CA PHE A 55 1.92 -28.08 -1.06
C PHE A 55 0.91 -28.57 -2.09
N GLN A 56 1.34 -28.67 -3.35
CA GLN A 56 0.49 -29.02 -4.49
C GLN A 56 -0.73 -28.08 -4.58
N ASP A 57 -1.91 -28.62 -4.89
CA ASP A 57 -3.16 -27.84 -5.04
C ASP A 57 -4.00 -27.82 -3.73
N ASN A 58 -3.38 -28.09 -2.57
CA ASN A 58 -4.07 -28.05 -1.28
C ASN A 58 -4.26 -26.61 -0.77
N LYS A 59 -5.33 -25.96 -1.24
CA LYS A 59 -5.68 -24.58 -0.87
C LYS A 59 -5.93 -24.40 0.63
N ALA A 60 -6.45 -25.42 1.32
CA ALA A 60 -6.70 -25.33 2.75
C ALA A 60 -5.39 -25.22 3.54
N VAL A 61 -4.40 -26.06 3.21
CA VAL A 61 -3.07 -26.01 3.83
C VAL A 61 -2.37 -24.70 3.52
N ASN A 62 -2.39 -24.25 2.26
CA ASN A 62 -1.83 -22.95 1.87
C ASN A 62 -2.44 -21.81 2.69
N GLY A 63 -3.76 -21.83 2.90
CA GLY A 63 -4.49 -20.81 3.66
C GLY A 63 -4.12 -20.81 5.14
N ILE A 64 -4.05 -22.00 5.78
CA ILE A 64 -3.67 -22.11 7.18
C ILE A 64 -2.23 -21.63 7.40
N ILE A 65 -1.30 -22.01 6.53
CA ILE A 65 0.11 -21.61 6.63
C ILE A 65 0.23 -20.11 6.43
N SER A 66 -0.36 -19.55 5.36
CA SER A 66 -0.27 -18.11 5.11
C SER A 66 -0.90 -17.27 6.21
N PHE A 67 -2.02 -17.74 6.79
CA PHE A 67 -2.68 -17.08 7.92
C PHE A 67 -1.80 -17.07 9.16
N SER A 68 -1.22 -18.23 9.49
CA SER A 68 -0.33 -18.39 10.64
C SER A 68 0.92 -17.51 10.49
N VAL A 69 1.55 -17.53 9.32
CA VAL A 69 2.74 -16.72 9.02
C VAL A 69 2.42 -15.23 9.11
N ALA A 70 1.30 -14.79 8.52
CA ALA A 70 0.90 -13.39 8.56
C ALA A 70 0.62 -12.90 9.99
N LEU A 71 -0.07 -13.70 10.81
CA LEU A 71 -0.30 -13.37 12.22
C LEU A 71 1.01 -13.34 13.03
N MET A 72 1.90 -14.31 12.82
CA MET A 72 3.20 -14.33 13.50
C MET A 72 4.07 -13.13 13.11
N ALA A 73 4.02 -12.71 11.84
CA ALA A 73 4.75 -11.55 11.35
C ALA A 73 4.30 -10.25 12.04
N LEU A 74 3.00 -10.10 12.33
CA LEU A 74 2.48 -8.92 13.03
C LEU A 74 2.95 -8.78 14.48
N GLN A 75 3.46 -9.83 15.11
CA GLN A 75 4.00 -9.71 16.48
C GLN A 75 5.21 -8.77 16.53
N PHE A 76 5.87 -8.55 15.40
CA PHE A 76 6.93 -7.57 15.27
C PHE A 76 6.35 -6.23 14.81
N ASP A 77 6.38 -5.22 15.69
CA ASP A 77 5.92 -3.86 15.37
C ASP A 77 6.58 -3.29 14.11
N PHE A 78 7.82 -3.71 13.83
CA PHE A 78 8.55 -3.36 12.62
C PHE A 78 7.79 -3.70 11.34
N VAL A 79 7.12 -4.85 11.29
CA VAL A 79 6.38 -5.29 10.09
C VAL A 79 5.18 -4.36 9.87
N SER A 80 4.41 -4.11 10.91
CA SER A 80 3.28 -3.18 10.86
C SER A 80 3.70 -1.77 10.44
N GLN A 81 4.79 -1.24 11.02
CA GLN A 81 5.34 0.08 10.67
C GLN A 81 5.89 0.14 9.25
N PHE A 82 6.56 -0.92 8.79
CA PHE A 82 7.07 -0.99 7.43
C PHE A 82 5.92 -0.95 6.42
N PHE A 83 4.87 -1.74 6.62
CA PHE A 83 3.74 -1.78 5.69
C PHE A 83 2.91 -0.49 5.75
N SER A 84 2.73 0.13 6.92
CA SER A 84 2.03 1.41 7.06
C SER A 84 2.76 2.57 6.36
N GLN A 85 4.08 2.47 6.17
CA GLN A 85 4.86 3.44 5.39
C GLN A 85 4.94 3.04 3.91
N LEU A 86 5.16 1.75 3.62
CA LEU A 86 5.37 1.24 2.27
C LEU A 86 4.15 1.48 1.39
N PHE A 87 2.96 1.08 1.86
CA PHE A 87 1.77 1.03 1.00
C PHE A 87 1.23 2.41 0.61
N PRO A 88 1.16 3.42 1.51
CA PRO A 88 0.81 4.77 1.09
C PRO A 88 1.77 5.32 0.04
N ARG A 89 3.07 5.06 0.19
CA ARG A 89 4.11 5.52 -0.75
C ARG A 89 4.07 4.77 -2.07
N LEU A 90 3.81 3.47 -2.06
CA LEU A 90 3.56 2.67 -3.26
C LEU A 90 2.31 3.16 -3.97
N GLY A 91 1.23 3.48 -3.25
CA GLY A 91 0.02 4.05 -3.84
C GLY A 91 0.31 5.34 -4.60
N ILE A 92 1.08 6.26 -4.01
CA ILE A 92 1.55 7.48 -4.68
C ILE A 92 2.41 7.14 -5.90
N GLY A 93 3.39 6.24 -5.76
CA GLY A 93 4.27 5.83 -6.86
C GLY A 93 3.50 5.21 -8.03
N LEU A 94 2.53 4.33 -7.75
CA LEU A 94 1.66 3.73 -8.76
C LEU A 94 0.75 4.77 -9.44
N ALA A 95 0.24 5.74 -8.69
CA ALA A 95 -0.53 6.85 -9.27
C ALA A 95 0.34 7.69 -10.23
N VAL A 96 1.59 7.95 -9.87
CA VAL A 96 2.55 8.64 -10.75
C VAL A 96 2.83 7.82 -12.01
N ILE A 97 3.08 6.51 -11.88
CA ILE A 97 3.26 5.61 -13.04
C ILE A 97 2.02 5.64 -13.93
N LEU A 98 0.82 5.59 -13.36
CA LEU A 98 -0.44 5.64 -14.10
C LEU A 98 -0.56 6.94 -14.91
N VAL A 99 -0.26 8.09 -14.30
CA VAL A 99 -0.27 9.39 -14.99
C VAL A 99 0.75 9.39 -16.15
N ILE A 100 1.95 8.88 -15.93
CA ILE A 100 2.99 8.77 -16.97
C ILE A 100 2.52 7.87 -18.13
N LEU A 101 1.91 6.73 -17.82
CA LEU A 101 1.36 5.81 -18.83
C LEU A 101 0.25 6.47 -19.65
N ILE A 102 -0.64 7.24 -19.02
CA ILE A 102 -1.70 7.99 -19.72
C ILE A 102 -1.08 9.03 -20.66
N LEU A 103 -0.11 9.81 -20.18
CA LEU A 103 0.53 10.85 -20.99
C LEU A 103 1.32 10.26 -22.16
N LEU A 104 2.15 9.25 -21.92
CA LEU A 104 2.94 8.60 -22.97
C LEU A 104 2.06 7.82 -23.95
N GLY A 105 1.05 7.11 -23.45
CA GLY A 105 0.11 6.37 -24.29
C GLY A 105 -0.76 7.28 -25.17
N LEU A 106 -0.97 8.54 -24.80
CA LEU A 106 -1.71 9.50 -25.63
C LEU A 106 -0.90 9.97 -26.85
N PHE A 107 0.42 10.11 -26.69
CA PHE A 107 1.30 10.67 -27.71
C PHE A 107 2.14 9.61 -28.42
N THR A 108 2.07 8.34 -28.02
CA THR A 108 2.93 7.33 -28.62
C THR A 108 2.31 5.94 -28.69
N ASP A 109 2.70 5.20 -29.73
CA ASP A 109 2.24 3.85 -29.98
C ASP A 109 2.84 2.87 -28.95
N PRO A 110 2.00 2.17 -28.15
CA PRO A 110 2.45 1.21 -27.15
C PRO A 110 3.19 -0.01 -27.75
N ALA A 111 3.13 -0.22 -29.07
CA ALA A 111 3.89 -1.28 -29.73
C ALA A 111 5.39 -0.97 -29.89
N ASN A 112 5.84 0.25 -29.57
CA ASN A 112 7.25 0.63 -29.71
C ASN A 112 8.10 0.07 -28.55
N GLU A 113 9.03 -0.85 -28.87
CA GLU A 113 9.93 -1.47 -27.89
C GLU A 113 10.76 -0.44 -27.10
N ALA A 114 11.20 0.65 -27.72
CA ALA A 114 12.01 1.67 -27.03
C ALA A 114 11.23 2.33 -25.87
N ILE A 115 9.91 2.49 -26.04
CA ILE A 115 9.04 3.11 -25.03
C ILE A 115 8.81 2.15 -23.89
N ASN A 116 8.64 0.86 -24.18
CA ASN A 116 8.51 -0.17 -23.15
C ASN A 116 9.78 -0.23 -22.27
N TRP A 117 10.97 -0.09 -22.85
CA TRP A 117 12.22 0.01 -22.08
C TRP A 117 12.30 1.27 -21.23
N VAL A 118 11.89 2.43 -21.76
CA VAL A 118 11.84 3.69 -21.00
C VAL A 118 10.85 3.59 -19.83
N LEU A 119 9.65 3.07 -20.09
CA LEU A 119 8.62 2.86 -19.07
C LEU A 119 9.09 1.90 -17.98
N PHE A 120 9.76 0.81 -18.35
CA PHE A 120 10.36 -0.11 -17.40
C PHE A 120 11.42 0.59 -16.54
N GLY A 121 12.32 1.37 -17.15
CA GLY A 121 13.31 2.15 -16.42
C GLY A 121 12.69 3.13 -15.42
N ILE A 122 11.65 3.86 -15.82
CA ILE A 122 10.90 4.77 -14.94
C ILE A 122 10.26 4.00 -13.79
N ALA A 123 9.60 2.88 -14.07
CA ALA A 123 8.97 2.05 -13.03
C ALA A 123 10.01 1.54 -12.02
N VAL A 124 11.16 1.06 -12.47
CA VAL A 124 12.26 0.62 -11.60
C VAL A 124 12.77 1.77 -10.72
N VAL A 125 12.95 2.96 -11.28
CA VAL A 125 13.39 4.14 -10.52
C VAL A 125 12.36 4.54 -9.46
N ILE A 126 11.08 4.58 -9.80
CA ILE A 126 10.01 4.93 -8.87
C ILE A 126 9.91 3.89 -7.75
N ILE A 127 9.90 2.60 -8.09
CA ILE A 127 9.85 1.51 -7.10
C ILE A 127 11.08 1.58 -6.20
N GLY A 128 12.29 1.74 -6.78
CA GLY A 128 13.52 1.91 -6.02
C GLY A 128 13.46 3.10 -5.07
N ALA A 129 12.97 4.26 -5.53
CA ALA A 129 12.79 5.45 -4.70
C ALA A 129 11.81 5.21 -3.54
N VAL A 130 10.67 4.54 -3.79
CA VAL A 130 9.70 4.20 -2.75
C VAL A 130 10.33 3.27 -1.70
N LEU A 131 11.05 2.23 -2.14
CA LEU A 131 11.73 1.30 -1.24
C LEU A 131 12.78 2.02 -0.38
N LEU A 132 13.64 2.85 -1.00
CA LEU A 132 14.67 3.62 -0.30
C LEU A 132 14.07 4.60 0.72
N LYS A 133 13.01 5.33 0.34
CA LYS A 133 12.33 6.22 1.28
C LYS A 133 11.75 5.44 2.45
N THR A 134 11.15 4.28 2.17
CA THR A 134 10.52 3.41 3.17
C THR A 134 11.55 2.83 4.13
N SER A 135 12.66 2.28 3.62
CA SER A 135 13.76 1.77 4.46
C SER A 135 14.34 2.84 5.36
N ASN A 136 14.52 4.06 4.86
CA ASN A 136 15.05 5.17 5.67
C ASN A 136 14.05 5.60 6.75
N ALA A 137 12.75 5.59 6.44
CA ALA A 137 11.72 5.99 7.40
C ALA A 137 11.56 5.02 8.58
N VAL A 138 11.87 3.74 8.39
CA VAL A 138 11.85 2.74 9.46
C VAL A 138 13.22 2.50 10.09
N GLY A 139 14.22 3.34 9.79
CA GLY A 139 15.55 3.28 10.41
C GLY A 139 16.42 2.11 9.95
N TRP A 140 16.12 1.50 8.80
CA TRP A 140 16.89 0.36 8.28
C TRP A 140 18.22 0.80 7.64
N SER A 141 18.29 2.03 7.14
CA SER A 141 19.50 2.69 6.64
C SER A 141 19.98 3.69 7.68
N SER A 142 20.75 3.23 8.67
CA SER A 142 21.62 4.09 9.48
C SER A 142 22.78 4.63 8.65
#